data_AF-A0A2D8P735-F1
#
_entry.id   AF-A0A2D8P735-F1
#
_cell.length_a   1.000
_cell.length_b   1.000
_cell.length_c   1.000
_cell.angle_alpha   90.00
_cell.angle_beta   90.00
_cell.angle_gamma   90.00
#
_symmetry.space_group_name_H-M   'P 1'
#
loop_
_entity.id
_entity.type
_entity.pdbx_description
1 polymer ?
#
loop_
_entity_poly.entity_id
_entity_poly.type
_entity_poly.pdbx_seq_one_letter_code
_entity_poly.pdbx_strand_id
1 'polypeptide(L)'
;MALTMNMDSAKAELLLRAALLDDASNVAERLAALSAEISVDDDGEAWISLDMDLWPEGKDSPEAEAIGKMLWLEIEWSSTSGTFPFAWPGLGEHVDKTKDYFRMVLDAYGGQKPTDNA
;
A
#
# COMPACT_ATOMS: atom_id res chain seq x y z
N MET A 1 31.03 -11.22 13.10
CA MET A 1 30.20 -12.07 12.22
C MET A 1 29.44 -11.11 11.33
N ALA A 2 29.83 -10.96 10.06
CA ALA A 2 29.09 -10.10 9.15
C ALA A 2 27.85 -10.88 8.67
N LEU A 3 26.66 -10.33 8.90
CA LEU A 3 25.43 -10.85 8.30
C LEU A 3 25.50 -10.53 6.81
N THR A 4 25.80 -11.53 5.98
CA THR A 4 25.58 -11.43 4.53
C THR A 4 24.08 -11.57 4.28
N MET A 5 23.42 -10.47 3.98
CA MET A 5 22.01 -10.46 3.62
C MET A 5 21.87 -10.92 2.16
N ASN A 6 21.28 -12.09 1.93
CA ASN A 6 20.95 -12.56 0.59
C ASN A 6 19.69 -11.83 0.11
N MET A 7 19.85 -10.82 -0.74
CA MET A 7 18.75 -10.05 -1.31
C MET A 7 18.18 -10.78 -2.52
N ASP A 8 16.86 -10.96 -2.55
CA ASP A 8 16.09 -11.46 -3.70
C ASP A 8 14.90 -10.53 -3.94
N SER A 9 14.24 -10.68 -5.10
CA SER A 9 13.10 -9.84 -5.50
C SER A 9 12.01 -9.80 -4.44
N ALA A 10 11.64 -10.95 -3.85
CA ALA A 10 10.64 -11.02 -2.79
C ALA A 10 11.00 -10.18 -1.54
N LYS A 11 12.28 -10.14 -1.14
CA LYS A 11 12.71 -9.25 -0.05
C LYS A 11 12.71 -7.78 -0.46
N ALA A 12 13.12 -7.46 -1.68
CA ALA A 12 13.07 -6.10 -2.21
C ALA A 12 11.63 -5.58 -2.28
N GLU A 13 10.71 -6.38 -2.83
CA GLU A 13 9.27 -6.09 -2.88
C GLU A 13 8.69 -5.85 -1.48
N LEU A 14 9.08 -6.66 -0.50
CA LEU A 14 8.61 -6.48 0.88
C LEU A 14 9.14 -5.19 1.52
N LEU A 15 10.40 -4.82 1.25
CA LEU A 15 10.99 -3.57 1.73
C LEU A 15 10.33 -2.35 1.09
N LEU A 16 10.09 -2.39 -0.22
CA LEU A 16 9.35 -1.34 -0.94
C LEU A 16 7.93 -1.18 -0.40
N ARG A 17 7.23 -2.31 -0.14
CA ARG A 17 5.90 -2.29 0.48
C ARG A 17 5.91 -1.70 1.89
N ALA A 18 6.92 -2.04 2.70
CA ALA A 18 7.08 -1.47 4.03
C ALA A 18 7.32 0.04 3.97
N ALA A 19 8.14 0.50 3.03
CA ALA A 19 8.40 1.92 2.85
C ALA A 19 7.15 2.70 2.38
N LEU A 20 6.35 2.13 1.47
CA LEU A 20 5.04 2.69 1.10
C LEU A 20 4.08 2.81 2.31
N LEU A 21 4.16 1.88 3.26
CA LEU A 21 3.38 1.95 4.49
C LEU A 21 3.85 3.06 5.44
N ASP A 22 5.14 3.37 5.44
CA ASP A 22 5.71 4.48 6.20
C ASP A 22 5.28 5.84 5.60
N ASP A 23 5.20 5.92 4.26
CA ASP A 23 4.70 7.09 3.53
C ASP A 23 3.17 7.30 3.65
N ALA A 24 2.43 6.27 4.07
CA ALA A 24 0.97 6.30 4.19
C ALA A 24 0.50 7.09 5.44
N SER A 25 -0.29 8.14 5.19
CA SER A 25 -0.83 9.07 6.18
C SER A 25 -2.20 8.67 6.73
N ASN A 26 -2.97 7.85 6.00
CA ASN A 26 -4.32 7.44 6.37
C ASN A 26 -4.58 5.96 6.07
N VAL A 27 -5.76 5.45 6.41
CA VAL A 27 -6.11 4.05 6.19
C VAL A 27 -6.22 3.71 4.70
N ALA A 28 -6.75 4.60 3.86
CA ALA A 28 -6.85 4.36 2.42
C ALA A 28 -5.46 4.12 1.80
N GLU A 29 -4.51 5.00 2.09
CA GLU A 29 -3.14 4.89 1.60
C GLU A 29 -2.43 3.64 2.14
N ARG A 30 -2.69 3.25 3.40
CA ARG A 30 -2.15 1.99 3.93
C ARG A 30 -2.72 0.78 3.21
N LEU A 31 -4.01 0.80 2.88
CA LEU A 31 -4.63 -0.26 2.09
C LEU A 31 -4.04 -0.29 0.68
N ALA A 32 -3.83 0.87 0.05
CA ALA A 32 -3.15 0.97 -1.25
C ALA A 32 -1.72 0.40 -1.19
N ALA A 33 -0.94 0.75 -0.17
CA ALA A 33 0.41 0.23 0.02
C ALA A 33 0.41 -1.30 0.23
N LEU A 34 -0.51 -1.82 1.06
CA LEU A 34 -0.63 -3.26 1.29
C LEU A 34 -1.00 -4.01 0.02
N SER A 35 -1.86 -3.42 -0.80
CA SER A 35 -2.41 -4.04 -2.00
C SER A 35 -1.63 -3.69 -3.27
N ALA A 36 -0.57 -2.89 -3.16
CA ALA A 36 0.28 -2.48 -4.26
C ALA A 36 0.85 -3.71 -4.99
N GLU A 37 0.73 -3.70 -6.31
CA GLU A 37 1.41 -4.64 -7.18
C GLU A 37 2.85 -4.17 -7.32
N ILE A 38 3.79 -4.96 -6.80
CA ILE A 38 5.21 -4.66 -6.83
C ILE A 38 5.90 -5.83 -7.50
N SER A 39 6.67 -5.55 -8.54
CA SER A 39 7.52 -6.53 -9.21
C SER A 39 8.92 -5.95 -9.34
N VAL A 40 9.92 -6.72 -8.92
CA VAL A 40 11.34 -6.35 -9.04
C VAL A 40 12.01 -7.38 -9.94
N ASP A 41 12.72 -6.91 -10.95
CA ASP A 41 13.54 -7.76 -11.80
C ASP A 41 15.02 -7.76 -11.41
N ASP A 42 15.79 -8.60 -12.10
CA ASP A 42 17.23 -8.70 -11.91
C ASP A 42 18.01 -7.61 -12.68
N ASP A 43 17.33 -6.82 -13.53
CA ASP A 43 17.92 -5.79 -14.39
C ASP A 43 17.99 -4.41 -13.70
N GLY A 44 17.50 -4.32 -12.46
CA GLY A 44 17.60 -3.12 -11.63
C GLY A 44 16.37 -2.24 -11.70
N GLU A 45 15.22 -2.77 -12.12
CA GLU A 45 13.97 -2.04 -12.22
C GLU A 45 12.93 -2.60 -11.23
N ALA A 46 12.14 -1.70 -10.67
CA ALA A 46 11.03 -2.03 -9.79
C ALA A 46 9.75 -1.36 -10.31
N TRP A 47 8.78 -2.17 -10.71
CA TRP A 47 7.46 -1.69 -11.09
C TRP A 47 6.55 -1.65 -9.88
N ILE A 48 5.98 -0.48 -9.60
CA ILE A 48 4.99 -0.28 -8.55
C ILE A 48 3.69 0.23 -9.18
N SER A 49 2.59 -0.51 -8.97
CA SER A 49 1.25 -0.07 -9.32
C SER A 49 0.41 0.17 -8.07
N LEU A 50 -0.12 1.40 -7.96
CA LEU A 50 -0.99 1.82 -6.86
C LEU A 50 -2.40 2.10 -7.39
N ASP A 51 -3.40 1.80 -6.56
CA ASP A 51 -4.79 2.17 -6.87
C ASP A 51 -4.99 3.68 -6.65
N MET A 52 -5.36 4.37 -7.73
CA MET A 52 -5.61 5.81 -7.72
C MET A 52 -6.81 6.24 -6.86
N ASP A 53 -7.73 5.32 -6.52
CA ASP A 53 -8.85 5.57 -5.61
C ASP A 53 -8.42 5.55 -4.13
N LEU A 54 -7.23 5.01 -3.82
CA LEU A 54 -6.72 4.85 -2.47
C LEU A 54 -5.44 5.65 -2.21
N TRP A 55 -4.60 5.82 -3.22
CA TRP A 55 -3.38 6.61 -3.17
C TRP A 55 -3.52 7.86 -4.05
N PRO A 56 -3.41 9.07 -3.49
CA PRO A 56 -3.62 10.29 -4.27
C PRO A 56 -2.68 10.40 -5.47
N GLU A 57 -3.22 10.78 -6.62
CA GLU A 57 -2.43 11.00 -7.83
C GLU A 57 -1.36 12.08 -7.59
N GLY A 58 -0.11 11.78 -7.94
CA GLY A 58 1.02 12.69 -7.74
C GLY A 58 1.50 12.84 -6.30
N LYS A 59 0.99 12.03 -5.36
CA LYS A 59 1.60 11.94 -4.02
C LYS A 59 2.95 11.22 -4.12
N ASP A 60 4.00 11.90 -3.63
CA ASP A 60 5.35 11.36 -3.52
C ASP A 60 5.45 10.27 -2.44
N SER A 61 6.39 9.35 -2.64
CA SER A 61 6.72 8.26 -1.70
C SER A 61 8.22 8.29 -1.37
N PRO A 62 8.69 9.26 -0.56
CA PRO A 62 10.11 9.49 -0.31
C PRO A 62 10.79 8.30 0.37
N GLU A 63 10.11 7.56 1.25
CA GLU A 63 10.70 6.36 1.88
C GLU A 63 10.84 5.24 0.84
N ALA A 64 9.84 5.04 -0.02
CA ALA A 64 9.92 4.04 -1.10
C ALA A 64 11.07 4.36 -2.07
N GLU A 65 11.23 5.63 -2.45
CA GLU A 65 12.36 6.08 -3.27
C GLU A 65 13.71 5.88 -2.58
N ALA A 66 13.79 6.13 -1.26
CA ALA A 66 15.01 5.92 -0.50
C ALA A 66 15.43 4.44 -0.51
N ILE A 67 14.47 3.52 -0.31
CA ILE A 67 14.71 2.08 -0.43
C ILE A 67 15.12 1.70 -1.85
N GLY A 68 14.45 2.20 -2.89
CA GLY A 68 14.85 1.97 -4.29
C GLY A 68 16.32 2.33 -4.52
N LYS A 69 16.75 3.52 -4.08
CA LYS A 69 18.15 3.97 -4.18
C LYS A 69 19.12 3.09 -3.38
N MET A 70 18.73 2.62 -2.20
CA MET A 70 19.57 1.72 -1.38
C MET A 70 19.72 0.32 -2.00
N LEU A 71 18.72 -0.11 -2.78
CA LEU A 71 18.72 -1.37 -3.51
C LEU A 71 19.27 -1.25 -4.94
N TRP A 72 19.68 -0.04 -5.36
CA TRP A 72 20.09 0.28 -6.73
C TRP A 72 19.00 -0.05 -7.77
N LEU A 73 17.74 0.17 -7.40
CA LEU A 73 16.57 -0.01 -8.26
C LEU A 73 16.06 1.35 -8.77
N GLU A 74 15.73 1.42 -10.04
CA GLU A 74 14.90 2.49 -10.59
C GLU A 74 13.43 2.12 -10.43
N ILE A 75 12.63 3.00 -9.81
CA ILE A 75 11.21 2.74 -9.59
C ILE A 75 10.41 3.31 -10.75
N GLU A 76 9.70 2.45 -11.47
CA GLU A 76 8.68 2.84 -12.43
C GLU A 76 7.30 2.83 -11.78
N TRP A 77 6.64 3.98 -11.78
CA TRP A 77 5.33 4.17 -11.18
C TRP A 77 4.23 4.02 -12.20
N SER A 78 3.20 3.27 -11.84
CA SER A 78 1.96 3.17 -12.59
C SER A 78 0.75 3.29 -11.67
N SER A 79 -0.40 3.61 -12.26
CA SER A 79 -1.68 3.67 -11.56
C SER A 79 -2.62 2.61 -12.12
N THR A 80 -3.31 1.90 -11.25
CA THR A 80 -4.42 1.04 -11.61
C THR A 80 -5.73 1.62 -11.09
N SER A 81 -6.84 1.27 -11.74
CA SER A 81 -8.19 1.62 -11.32
C SER A 81 -9.04 0.35 -11.37
N GLY A 82 -9.67 -0.04 -10.27
CA GLY A 82 -10.63 -1.15 -10.32
C GLY A 82 -10.78 -1.93 -9.02
N THR A 83 -11.93 -1.73 -8.36
CA THR A 83 -12.54 -2.61 -7.35
C THR A 83 -11.58 -3.24 -6.34
N PHE A 84 -10.56 -2.51 -5.89
CA PHE A 84 -9.86 -2.98 -4.71
C PHE A 84 -10.89 -3.08 -3.58
N PRO A 85 -10.94 -4.22 -2.87
CA PRO A 85 -11.77 -4.32 -1.69
C PRO A 85 -11.47 -3.12 -0.80
N PHE A 86 -12.50 -2.44 -0.29
CA PHE A 86 -12.32 -1.27 0.58
C PHE A 86 -11.89 0.04 -0.13
N ALA A 87 -11.85 0.11 -1.47
CA ALA A 87 -11.76 1.36 -2.25
C ALA A 87 -13.09 2.13 -2.23
N TRP A 88 -13.52 2.56 -1.04
CA TRP A 88 -14.69 3.40 -0.86
C TRP A 88 -14.26 4.87 -0.75
N PRO A 89 -14.53 5.68 -1.80
CA PRO A 89 -14.11 7.08 -1.83
C PRO A 89 -14.66 7.85 -0.62
N GLY A 90 -13.81 8.68 0.01
CA GLY A 90 -14.22 9.55 1.10
C GLY A 90 -14.46 8.88 2.47
N LEU A 91 -14.13 7.59 2.65
CA LEU A 91 -14.16 6.94 3.97
C LEU A 91 -12.75 6.76 4.56
N GLY A 92 -11.80 6.21 3.80
CA GLY A 92 -10.46 5.89 4.29
C GLY A 92 -9.52 7.07 4.44
N GLU A 93 -9.82 8.20 3.77
CA GLU A 93 -9.02 9.43 3.79
C GLU A 93 -9.11 10.20 5.12
N HIS A 94 -10.17 9.97 5.91
CA HIS A 94 -10.47 10.76 7.12
C HIS A 94 -10.06 10.08 8.43
N VAL A 95 -9.45 8.90 8.35
CA VAL A 95 -9.18 8.05 9.51
C VAL A 95 -7.77 7.48 9.46
N ASP A 96 -7.14 7.42 10.62
CA ASP A 96 -5.79 6.87 10.81
C ASP A 96 -5.82 5.46 11.42
N LYS A 97 -6.98 4.96 11.87
CA LYS A 97 -7.18 3.62 12.43
C LYS A 97 -8.16 2.78 11.63
N THR A 98 -7.76 1.55 11.31
CA THR A 98 -8.58 0.56 10.59
C THR A 98 -9.92 0.28 11.29
N LYS A 99 -9.95 0.30 12.63
CA LYS A 99 -11.19 0.14 13.40
C LYS A 99 -12.21 1.24 13.10
N ASP A 100 -11.75 2.49 13.03
CA ASP A 100 -12.64 3.63 12.79
C ASP A 100 -13.07 3.69 11.34
N TYR A 101 -12.17 3.34 10.41
CA TYR A 101 -12.51 3.07 9.01
C TYR A 101 -13.62 2.01 8.89
N PHE A 102 -13.44 0.84 9.49
CA PHE A 102 -14.42 -0.24 9.41
C PHE A 102 -15.75 0.14 10.08
N ARG A 103 -15.72 0.93 11.16
CA ARG A 103 -16.95 1.49 11.74
C ARG A 103 -17.67 2.42 10.76
N MET A 104 -16.97 3.31 10.07
CA MET A 104 -17.57 4.18 9.06
C MET A 104 -18.15 3.40 7.89
N VAL A 105 -17.50 2.32 7.48
CA VAL A 105 -18.03 1.37 6.49
C VAL A 105 -19.32 0.73 7.01
N LEU A 106 -19.32 0.20 8.23
CA LEU A 106 -20.52 -0.39 8.82
C LEU A 106 -21.66 0.62 8.96
N ASP A 107 -21.37 1.88 9.29
CA ASP A 107 -22.38 2.94 9.38
C ASP A 107 -22.93 3.32 8.00
N ALA A 108 -22.06 3.45 6.98
CA ALA A 108 -22.45 3.76 5.61
C ALA A 108 -23.25 2.64 4.95
N TYR A 109 -22.96 1.37 5.28
CA TYR A 109 -23.55 0.18 4.67
C TYR A 109 -24.40 -0.65 5.64
N GLY A 110 -24.85 -0.05 6.75
CA GLY A 110 -25.46 -0.66 7.95
C GLY A 110 -26.80 -1.38 7.80
N GLY A 111 -27.01 -2.13 6.72
CA GLY A 111 -27.95 -3.24 6.66
C GLY A 111 -27.37 -4.58 7.11
N GLN A 112 -26.03 -4.72 7.18
CA GLN A 112 -25.37 -5.96 7.61
C GLN A 112 -24.75 -5.78 9.00
N LYS A 113 -25.58 -5.94 10.03
CA LYS A 113 -25.05 -6.25 11.36
C LYS A 113 -24.34 -7.61 11.28
N PRO A 114 -23.15 -7.77 11.88
CA PRO A 114 -22.66 -9.12 12.18
C PRO A 114 -23.78 -9.82 12.92
N THR A 115 -24.31 -10.91 12.39
CA THR A 115 -25.24 -11.73 13.16
C THR A 115 -24.45 -12.24 14.35
N ASP A 116 -24.75 -11.72 15.55
CA ASP A 116 -24.36 -12.31 16.81
C ASP A 116 -24.84 -13.76 16.80
N ASN A 117 -23.98 -14.69 16.38
CA ASN A 117 -24.12 -16.11 16.59
C ASN A 117 -22.71 -16.69 16.74
N ALA A 118 -22.33 -16.77 18.01
CA ALA A 118 -21.63 -17.87 18.70
C ALA A 118 -20.89 -18.91 17.86
#